data_AF-A0A2W1KEI3-F1
#
_entry.id   AF-A0A2W1KEI3-F1
#
_cell.length_a   1.000
_cell.length_b   1.000
_cell.length_c   1.000
_cell.angle_alpha   90.00
_cell.angle_beta   90.00
_cell.angle_gamma   90.00
#
_symmetry.space_group_name_H-M   'P 1'
#
loop_
_entity.id
_entity.type
_entity.pdbx_description
1 polymer ?
#
loop_
_entity_poly.entity_id
_entity_poly.type
_entity_poly.pdbx_seq_one_letter_code
_entity_poly.pdbx_strand_id
1 'polypeptide(L)'
;MAKTGGILKVHRYPGGALVVKENFAKDKKPTGVTAMLKLKGYDSADRDWVMAAYDPRGKILAYGKMGSCIACHVMGRKQDLVFAPPPTQLLPVSTWKAFFRKQEISPVYAHLLKTHAANVMQ
;
A
#
# COMPACT_ATOMS: atom_id res chain seq x y z
N MET A 1 -8.81 -19.18 -34.23
CA MET A 1 -8.85 -17.73 -33.95
C MET A 1 -9.40 -17.53 -32.54
N ALA A 2 -8.53 -17.19 -31.57
CA ALA A 2 -8.90 -17.09 -30.15
C ALA A 2 -9.58 -15.74 -29.87
N LYS A 3 -10.70 -15.78 -29.15
CA LYS A 3 -11.57 -14.63 -28.85
C LYS A 3 -10.79 -13.47 -28.23
N THR A 4 -10.77 -12.37 -28.97
CA THR A 4 -10.27 -11.06 -28.58
C THR A 4 -11.08 -10.49 -27.41
N GLY A 5 -10.40 -10.01 -26.36
CA GLY A 5 -10.89 -8.92 -25.50
C GLY A 5 -12.04 -9.24 -24.53
N GLY A 6 -11.81 -10.12 -23.55
CA GLY A 6 -12.63 -10.07 -22.33
C GLY A 6 -12.33 -8.78 -21.56
N ILE A 7 -13.35 -7.94 -21.30
CA ILE A 7 -13.21 -6.78 -20.40
C ILE A 7 -12.70 -7.31 -19.06
N LEU A 8 -11.45 -7.00 -18.72
CA LEU A 8 -10.90 -7.35 -17.42
C LEU A 8 -11.64 -6.51 -16.38
N LYS A 9 -12.55 -7.13 -15.63
CA LYS A 9 -13.12 -6.49 -14.44
C LYS A 9 -12.00 -6.31 -13.42
N VAL A 10 -11.64 -5.05 -13.18
CA VAL A 10 -10.60 -4.65 -12.22
C VAL A 10 -11.25 -3.95 -11.05
N HIS A 11 -11.00 -4.41 -9.83
CA HIS A 11 -11.33 -3.67 -8.61
C HIS A 11 -10.28 -2.60 -8.39
N ARG A 12 -10.63 -1.31 -8.55
CA ARG A 12 -9.71 -0.18 -8.44
C ARG A 12 -9.79 0.51 -7.09
N TYR A 13 -8.64 0.93 -6.59
CA TYR A 13 -8.58 1.84 -5.47
C TYR A 13 -8.96 3.26 -5.92
N PRO A 14 -9.62 4.06 -5.06
CA PRO A 14 -9.93 5.45 -5.37
C PRO A 14 -8.63 6.27 -5.48
N GLY A 15 -8.69 7.39 -6.22
CA GLY A 15 -7.61 8.37 -6.24
C GLY A 15 -7.36 8.92 -4.84
N GLY A 16 -6.09 9.09 -4.47
CA GLY A 16 -5.67 9.49 -3.13
C GLY A 16 -5.56 8.33 -2.13
N ALA A 17 -5.91 7.09 -2.52
CA ALA A 17 -5.73 5.94 -1.65
C ALA A 17 -4.25 5.74 -1.30
N LEU A 18 -3.97 5.57 -0.01
CA LEU A 18 -2.65 5.23 0.51
C LEU A 18 -2.72 3.84 1.14
N VAL A 19 -1.97 2.89 0.60
CA VAL A 19 -1.80 1.54 1.14
C VAL A 19 -0.46 1.48 1.85
N VAL A 20 -0.45 1.08 3.12
CA VAL A 20 0.77 0.96 3.93
C VAL A 20 0.93 -0.47 4.43
N LYS A 21 2.11 -1.04 4.22
CA LYS A 21 2.49 -2.35 4.74
C LYS A 21 3.73 -2.22 5.61
N GLU A 22 3.59 -2.54 6.89
CA GLU A 22 4.70 -2.66 7.81
C GLU A 22 5.22 -4.10 7.83
N ASN A 23 6.53 -4.25 7.71
CA ASN A 23 7.21 -5.54 7.78
C ASN A 23 7.80 -5.72 9.18
N PHE A 24 7.65 -6.93 9.73
CA PHE A 24 8.14 -7.28 11.04
C PHE A 24 9.02 -8.53 10.96
N ALA A 25 10.09 -8.56 11.77
CA ALA A 25 10.87 -9.77 12.00
C ALA A 25 10.08 -10.77 12.87
N LYS A 26 10.60 -11.99 13.00
CA LYS A 26 9.99 -13.05 13.83
C LYS A 26 9.81 -12.63 15.29
N ASP A 27 10.67 -11.77 15.80
CA ASP A 27 10.62 -11.19 17.15
C ASP A 27 9.70 -9.97 17.25
N LYS A 28 8.90 -9.69 16.21
CA LYS A 28 7.96 -8.56 16.10
C LYS A 28 8.61 -7.18 16.10
N LYS A 29 9.91 -7.08 15.79
CA LYS A 29 10.53 -5.78 15.54
C LYS A 29 10.25 -5.30 14.11
N PRO A 30 9.88 -4.03 13.90
CA PRO A 30 9.73 -3.48 12.55
C PRO A 30 11.04 -3.56 11.78
N THR A 31 10.99 -4.06 10.54
CA THR A 31 12.16 -4.18 9.64
C THR A 31 12.10 -3.24 8.44
N GLY A 32 10.94 -2.67 8.17
CA GLY A 32 10.77 -1.63 7.16
C GLY A 32 9.30 -1.41 6.84
N VAL A 33 9.02 -0.36 6.09
CA VAL A 33 7.65 0.00 5.68
C VAL A 33 7.62 0.22 4.19
N THR A 34 6.62 -0.34 3.52
CA THR A 34 6.37 -0.09 2.10
C THR A 34 5.02 0.58 1.95
N ALA A 35 4.95 1.60 1.10
CA ALA A 35 3.73 2.34 0.85
C ALA A 35 3.45 2.45 -0.65
N MET A 36 2.16 2.54 -0.99
CA MET A 36 1.69 2.80 -2.34
C MET A 36 0.63 3.90 -2.29
N LEU A 37 0.87 5.02 -2.98
CA LEU A 37 -0.06 6.14 -3.08
C LEU A 37 -0.67 6.19 -4.49
N LYS A 38 -1.99 6.24 -4.58
CA LYS A 38 -2.72 6.37 -5.84
C LYS A 38 -2.78 7.84 -6.26
N LEU A 39 -1.84 8.28 -7.08
CA LEU A 39 -1.73 9.66 -7.55
C LEU A 39 -2.14 9.78 -9.02
N LYS A 40 -3.36 10.28 -9.26
CA LYS A 40 -3.93 10.42 -10.61
C LYS A 40 -2.97 11.12 -11.57
N GLY A 41 -2.70 10.49 -12.71
CA GLY A 41 -1.83 11.04 -13.76
C GLY A 41 -0.34 10.88 -13.54
N TYR A 42 0.10 10.22 -12.46
CA TYR A 42 1.51 10.00 -12.18
C TYR A 42 2.14 8.96 -13.13
N ASP A 43 1.45 7.83 -13.33
CA ASP A 43 1.91 6.76 -14.20
C ASP A 43 0.73 5.92 -14.70
N SER A 44 0.09 6.34 -15.78
CA SER A 44 -1.09 5.65 -16.30
C SER A 44 -0.80 4.20 -16.73
N ALA A 45 0.45 3.86 -17.09
CA ALA A 45 0.84 2.50 -17.45
C ALA A 45 0.80 1.58 -16.22
N ASP A 46 1.29 2.11 -15.08
CA ASP A 46 1.31 1.44 -13.79
C ASP A 46 0.15 1.85 -12.88
N ARG A 47 -0.94 2.28 -13.49
CA ARG A 47 -2.20 2.65 -12.84
C ARG A 47 -1.99 3.66 -11.72
N ASP A 48 -1.19 4.68 -11.94
CA ASP A 48 -1.07 5.85 -11.07
C ASP A 48 -0.53 5.54 -9.66
N TRP A 49 0.20 4.43 -9.48
CA TRP A 49 0.82 4.12 -8.19
C TRP A 49 2.20 4.76 -8.05
N VAL A 50 2.35 5.57 -7.00
CA VAL A 50 3.65 5.98 -6.47
C VAL A 50 4.05 4.97 -5.42
N MET A 51 5.17 4.28 -5.61
CA MET A 51 5.65 3.27 -4.67
C MET A 51 6.74 3.88 -3.78
N ALA A 52 6.82 3.43 -2.53
CA ALA A 52 7.85 3.86 -1.60
C ALA A 52 8.24 2.73 -0.66
N ALA A 53 9.52 2.69 -0.28
CA ALA A 53 10.07 1.82 0.74
C ALA A 53 10.90 2.64 1.71
N TYR A 54 10.75 2.36 2.99
CA TYR A 54 11.39 3.06 4.09
C TYR A 54 12.02 2.05 5.05
N ASP A 55 13.11 2.45 5.68
CA ASP A 55 13.63 1.72 6.83
C ASP A 55 12.71 1.93 8.05
N PRO A 56 12.92 1.19 9.16
CA PRO A 56 12.12 1.36 10.38
C PRO A 56 12.12 2.76 10.98
N ARG A 57 13.13 3.58 10.65
CA ARG A 57 13.32 4.96 11.13
C ARG A 57 12.69 5.99 10.20
N GLY A 58 12.05 5.56 9.11
CA GLY A 58 11.42 6.43 8.12
C GLY A 58 12.37 6.99 7.07
N LYS A 59 13.63 6.51 7.01
CA LYS A 59 14.53 6.89 5.91
C LYS A 59 14.03 6.27 4.61
N ILE A 60 13.92 7.07 3.56
CA ILE A 60 13.58 6.59 2.22
C ILE A 60 14.69 5.66 1.74
N LEU A 61 14.32 4.43 1.41
CA LEU A 61 15.17 3.44 0.76
C LEU A 61 14.93 3.42 -0.74
N ALA A 62 13.67 3.61 -1.16
CA ALA A 62 13.29 3.66 -2.56
C ALA A 62 11.97 4.42 -2.74
N TYR A 63 11.78 5.10 -3.87
CA TYR A 63 10.59 5.93 -4.14
C TYR A 63 10.33 6.10 -5.64
N GLY A 64 9.04 6.16 -6.02
CA GLY A 64 8.60 6.52 -7.37
C GLY A 64 8.20 5.33 -8.24
N LYS A 65 8.59 5.37 -9.52
CA LYS A 65 8.26 4.37 -10.56
C LYS A 65 9.27 3.22 -10.53
N MET A 66 9.12 2.31 -9.57
CA MET A 66 10.10 1.27 -9.33
C MET A 66 9.76 -0.01 -10.11
N GLY A 67 10.51 -0.28 -11.18
CA GLY A 67 10.32 -1.48 -12.00
C GLY A 67 10.40 -2.79 -11.21
N SER A 68 11.26 -2.86 -10.19
CA SER A 68 11.37 -4.04 -9.30
C SER A 68 10.10 -4.29 -8.47
N CYS A 69 9.42 -3.24 -8.03
CA CYS A 69 8.17 -3.35 -7.31
C CYS A 69 7.02 -3.69 -8.25
N ILE A 70 6.94 -3.02 -9.40
CA ILE A 70 5.91 -3.25 -10.41
C ILE A 70 5.96 -4.67 -10.96
N ALA A 71 7.15 -5.22 -11.23
CA ALA A 71 7.34 -6.56 -11.78
C ALA A 71 6.60 -7.65 -11.00
N CYS A 72 6.54 -7.55 -9.67
CA CYS A 72 5.75 -8.45 -8.84
C CYS A 72 4.26 -8.05 -8.83
N HIS A 73 3.97 -6.75 -8.69
CA HIS A 73 2.61 -6.23 -8.54
C HIS A 73 1.74 -6.39 -9.80
N VAL A 74 2.30 -6.59 -11.00
CA VAL A 74 1.53 -6.92 -12.22
C VAL A 74 0.72 -8.21 -12.08
N MET A 75 1.07 -9.09 -11.14
CA MET A 75 0.28 -10.28 -10.84
C MET A 75 -1.06 -9.92 -10.18
N GLY A 76 -1.11 -8.79 -9.46
CA GLY A 76 -2.32 -8.17 -8.90
C GLY A 76 -3.14 -7.36 -9.92
N ARG A 77 -2.96 -7.52 -11.23
CA ARG A 77 -3.65 -6.70 -12.26
C ARG A 77 -5.18 -6.74 -12.23
N LYS A 78 -5.81 -7.75 -11.62
CA LYS A 78 -7.27 -7.78 -11.42
C LYS A 78 -7.72 -6.95 -10.21
N GLN A 79 -6.81 -6.64 -9.31
CA GLN A 79 -7.01 -5.91 -8.05
C GLN A 79 -6.12 -4.67 -8.02
N ASP A 80 -6.05 -3.98 -9.16
CA ASP A 80 -5.36 -2.70 -9.27
C ASP A 80 -3.91 -2.68 -8.79
N LEU A 81 -3.17 -3.75 -9.11
CA LEU A 81 -1.77 -3.92 -8.71
C LEU A 81 -1.56 -4.02 -7.20
N VAL A 82 -2.61 -4.34 -6.43
CA VAL A 82 -2.54 -4.64 -5.00
C VAL A 82 -2.98 -6.10 -4.80
N PHE A 83 -2.37 -6.80 -3.86
CA PHE A 83 -2.68 -8.21 -3.58
C PHE A 83 -3.86 -8.41 -2.62
N ALA A 84 -4.60 -7.33 -2.37
CA ALA A 84 -5.83 -7.31 -1.62
C ALA A 84 -6.85 -6.47 -2.39
N PRO A 85 -8.15 -6.81 -2.33
CA PRO A 85 -9.18 -5.93 -2.85
C PRO A 85 -9.25 -4.65 -2.01
N PRO A 86 -9.74 -3.53 -2.59
CA PRO A 86 -10.09 -2.36 -1.80
C PRO A 86 -11.05 -2.78 -0.66
N PRO A 87 -10.79 -2.38 0.59
CA PRO A 87 -11.68 -2.70 1.68
C PRO A 87 -13.05 -2.06 1.42
N THR A 88 -14.12 -2.83 1.63
CA THR A 88 -15.51 -2.34 1.50
C THR A 88 -15.83 -1.25 2.52
N GLN A 89 -15.11 -1.24 3.64
CA GLN A 89 -15.19 -0.22 4.68
C GLN A 89 -13.78 0.20 5.08
N LEU A 90 -13.49 1.50 5.00
CA LEU A 90 -12.26 2.06 5.55
C LEU A 90 -12.34 2.00 7.07
N LEU A 91 -11.43 1.26 7.67
CA LEU A 91 -11.30 1.25 9.12
C LEU A 91 -10.42 2.44 9.54
N PRO A 92 -10.76 3.12 10.64
CA PRO A 92 -9.85 4.06 11.26
C PRO A 92 -8.48 3.41 11.45
N VAL A 93 -7.43 4.21 11.28
CA VAL A 93 -6.05 3.81 11.59
C VAL A 93 -5.86 3.44 13.08
N SER A 94 -6.84 3.65 13.95
CA SER A 94 -6.79 3.12 15.32
C SER A 94 -7.24 1.66 15.43
N THR A 95 -7.96 1.14 14.44
CA THR A 95 -8.62 -0.18 14.49
C THR A 95 -7.62 -1.35 14.49
N TRP A 96 -6.41 -1.19 13.97
CA TRP A 96 -5.38 -2.26 14.05
C TRP A 96 -5.09 -2.67 15.50
N LYS A 97 -5.25 -1.77 16.48
CA LYS A 97 -5.08 -2.10 17.91
C LYS A 97 -6.08 -3.14 18.40
N ALA A 98 -7.26 -3.23 17.78
CA ALA A 98 -8.26 -4.24 18.12
C ALA A 98 -7.84 -5.64 17.63
N PHE A 99 -7.21 -5.72 16.45
CA PHE A 99 -6.76 -6.98 15.85
C PHE A 99 -5.39 -7.44 16.38
N PHE A 100 -4.48 -6.50 16.65
CA PHE A 100 -3.09 -6.78 16.99
C PHE A 100 -2.69 -6.18 18.34
N ARG A 101 -3.44 -6.52 19.40
CA ARG A 101 -3.27 -5.96 20.76
C ARG A 101 -1.86 -6.06 21.36
N LYS A 102 -1.03 -7.01 20.89
CA LYS A 102 0.34 -7.27 21.37
C LYS A 102 1.42 -6.82 20.38
N GLN A 103 1.04 -6.16 19.30
CA GLN A 103 1.95 -5.63 18.30
C GLN A 103 1.92 -4.11 18.41
N GLU A 104 3.01 -3.45 18.06
CA GLU A 104 3.07 -2.01 17.96
C GLU A 104 3.49 -1.64 16.54
N ILE A 105 2.83 -0.65 15.95
CA ILE A 105 3.30 -0.04 14.70
C ILE A 105 4.61 0.73 14.95
N SER A 106 5.39 0.98 13.91
CA SER A 106 6.61 1.77 14.02
C SER A 106 6.31 3.12 14.69
N PRO A 107 7.09 3.57 15.70
CA PRO A 107 6.86 4.84 16.38
C PRO A 107 6.87 6.05 15.43
N VAL A 108 7.68 5.99 14.38
CA VAL A 108 7.75 7.02 13.34
C VAL A 108 6.43 7.10 12.59
N TYR A 109 5.89 5.96 12.17
CA TYR A 109 4.59 5.90 11.49
C TYR A 109 3.43 6.21 12.43
N ALA A 110 3.49 5.79 13.70
CA ALA A 110 2.52 6.18 14.70
C ALA A 110 2.44 7.71 14.85
N HIS A 111 3.58 8.39 14.80
CA HIS A 111 3.63 9.85 14.81
C HIS A 111 3.01 10.44 13.54
N LEU A 112 3.41 9.98 12.36
CA LEU A 112 2.87 10.44 11.08
C LEU A 112 1.35 10.22 10.95
N LEU A 113 0.86 9.09 11.46
CA LEU A 113 -0.57 8.78 11.48
C LEU A 113 -1.33 9.70 12.43
N LYS A 114 -0.76 10.04 13.60
CA LYS A 114 -1.36 11.03 14.49
C LYS A 114 -1.43 12.41 13.86
N THR A 115 -0.44 12.80 13.06
CA THR A 115 -0.38 14.11 12.41
C THR A 115 -1.19 14.17 11.10
N HIS A 116 -1.47 13.03 10.44
CA HIS A 116 -2.08 12.97 9.10
C HIS A 116 -3.22 11.95 8.94
N ALA A 117 -3.89 11.57 10.04
CA ALA A 117 -4.83 10.42 10.13
C ALA A 117 -5.95 10.37 9.06
N ALA A 118 -6.36 11.50 8.51
CA ALA A 118 -7.47 11.58 7.56
C ALA A 118 -7.18 10.91 6.20
N ASN A 119 -5.91 10.61 5.88
CA ASN A 119 -5.47 10.24 4.53
C ASN A 119 -4.84 8.84 4.42
N VAL A 120 -4.86 8.02 5.48
CA VAL A 120 -4.14 6.74 5.51
C VAL A 120 -5.09 5.56 5.70
N MET A 121 -4.96 4.54 4.85
CA MET A 121 -5.70 3.28 4.95
C MET A 121 -4.72 2.14 5.25
N GLN A 122 -5.10 1.23 6.17
CA GLN A 122 -4.39 -0.03 6.42
C GLN A 122 -5.08 -1.19 5.70
#